data_AF-A0A9W6I807-F1
#
_entry.id   AF-A0A9W6I807-F1
#
_cell.length_a   1.000
_cell.length_b   1.000
_cell.length_c   1.000
_cell.angle_alpha   90.00
_cell.angle_beta   90.00
_cell.angle_gamma   90.00
#
_symmetry.space_group_name_H-M   'P 1'
#
loop_
_entity.id
_entity.type
_entity.pdbx_description
1 polymer ?
#
loop_
_entity_poly.entity_id
_entity_poly.type
_entity_poly.pdbx_seq_one_letter_code
_entity_poly.pdbx_strand_id
1 'polypeptide(L)'
;MPDREVSPLRVSHLLISSELSRRIREWGKAQGLGVSERGRIASQVIDAFFVAHPDALAAADRIELVRAVVREPGDGRATPDDYAWQDDFGTLGPSYTLTFVQALDEGEVLHRFGVAPQDVEPLTDGDVYERLEVTGGQSDLVMVVGLGEWTVAVEKSGWQGVHPETLRELSRDGGQAMAVSRQDYARHRFAYAADGQVLTSFNPEFPGNREGVDPGHLDGHLRALGIDPAADDQIDNHLPAALALASRISGVMLTPAHLEGPLLGGRITTPLAI
;
A
#
# COMPACT_ATOMS: atom_id res chain seq x y z
N MET A 1 -26.23 -11.31 19.18
CA MET A 1 -26.26 -9.86 19.51
C MET A 1 -26.50 -9.15 18.19
N PRO A 2 -27.50 -8.27 18.04
CA PRO A 2 -27.56 -7.45 16.83
C PRO A 2 -26.29 -6.62 16.79
N ASP A 3 -25.64 -6.63 15.63
CA ASP A 3 -24.40 -5.90 15.35
C ASP A 3 -24.66 -4.44 15.76
N ARG A 4 -24.03 -3.99 16.85
CA ARG A 4 -24.27 -2.64 17.33
C ARG A 4 -23.68 -1.74 16.25
N GLU A 5 -24.52 -0.97 15.59
CA GLU A 5 -24.16 -0.02 14.54
C GLU A 5 -23.26 1.06 15.18
N VAL A 6 -21.97 0.76 15.32
CA VAL A 6 -20.98 1.71 15.83
C VAL A 6 -20.57 2.55 14.63
N SER A 7 -20.90 3.84 14.70
CA SER A 7 -20.55 4.82 13.69
C SER A 7 -19.03 4.88 13.49
N PRO A 8 -18.54 4.94 12.24
CA PRO A 8 -17.12 5.06 11.96
C PRO A 8 -16.56 6.37 12.52
N LEU A 9 -15.26 6.37 12.85
CA LEU A 9 -14.55 7.61 13.18
C LEU A 9 -14.43 8.46 11.91
N ARG A 10 -15.05 9.64 11.90
CA ARG A 10 -14.93 10.60 10.79
C ARG A 10 -13.94 11.71 11.12
N VAL A 11 -13.18 12.12 10.12
CA VAL A 11 -12.14 13.14 10.19
C VAL A 11 -12.29 14.12 9.02
N SER A 12 -12.17 15.40 9.34
CA SER A 12 -12.32 16.48 8.37
C SER A 12 -10.99 16.79 7.71
N HIS A 13 -10.91 16.67 6.39
CA HIS A 13 -9.73 16.99 5.59
C HIS A 13 -10.00 18.18 4.67
N LEU A 14 -8.95 18.99 4.42
CA LEU A 14 -9.04 20.06 3.45
C LEU A 14 -9.10 19.48 2.04
N LEU A 15 -10.08 19.91 1.26
CA LEU A 15 -10.18 19.58 -0.14
C LEU A 15 -9.29 20.52 -0.95
N ILE A 16 -8.14 20.03 -1.38
CA ILE A 16 -7.25 20.78 -2.27
C ILE A 16 -7.80 20.70 -3.70
N SER A 17 -8.74 21.60 -4.01
CA SER A 17 -9.33 21.72 -5.35
C SER A 17 -8.25 22.01 -6.41
N SER A 18 -8.57 21.78 -7.70
CA SER A 18 -7.64 22.10 -8.79
C SER A 18 -7.23 23.57 -8.80
N GLU A 19 -8.14 24.47 -8.41
CA GLU A 19 -7.86 25.90 -8.27
C GLU A 19 -6.92 26.18 -7.11
N LEU A 20 -7.17 25.59 -5.93
CA LEU A 20 -6.31 25.78 -4.76
C LEU A 20 -4.93 25.17 -4.98
N SER A 21 -4.85 23.98 -5.59
CA SER A 21 -3.61 23.34 -6.05
C SER A 21 -2.80 24.27 -6.96
N ARG A 22 -3.43 24.89 -7.96
CA ARG A 22 -2.78 25.86 -8.85
C ARG A 22 -2.22 27.05 -8.06
N ARG A 23 -3.00 27.63 -7.15
CA ARG A 23 -2.57 28.75 -6.29
C ARG A 23 -1.38 28.38 -5.41
N ILE A 24 -1.42 27.21 -4.77
CA ILE A 24 -0.32 26.71 -3.93
C ILE A 24 0.96 26.54 -4.77
N ARG A 25 0.86 25.95 -5.98
CA ARG A 25 2.02 25.79 -6.88
C ARG A 25 2.60 27.11 -7.35
N GLU A 26 1.75 28.03 -7.80
CA GLU A 26 2.17 29.38 -8.24
C GLU A 26 2.90 30.11 -7.11
N TRP A 27 2.35 30.09 -5.91
CA TRP A 27 2.98 30.68 -4.74
C TRP A 27 4.29 29.99 -4.38
N GLY A 28 4.31 28.65 -4.32
CA GLY A 28 5.51 27.88 -3.99
C GLY A 28 6.66 28.15 -4.95
N LYS A 29 6.40 28.19 -6.26
CA LYS A 29 7.40 28.58 -7.27
C LYS A 29 7.91 30.01 -7.07
N ALA A 30 7.01 30.96 -6.73
CA ALA A 30 7.40 32.33 -6.44
C ALA A 30 8.28 32.45 -5.18
N GLN A 31 8.13 31.55 -4.22
CA GLN A 31 9.00 31.44 -3.04
C GLN A 31 10.29 30.63 -3.29
N GLY A 32 10.50 30.12 -4.51
CA GLY A 32 11.65 29.27 -4.84
C GLY A 32 11.56 27.86 -4.23
N LEU A 33 10.38 27.42 -3.80
CA LEU A 33 10.16 26.05 -3.32
C LEU A 33 10.12 25.10 -4.52
N GLY A 34 10.80 23.95 -4.40
CA GLY A 34 10.84 22.92 -5.43
C GLY A 34 9.50 22.21 -5.59
N VAL A 35 8.55 22.84 -6.28
CA VAL A 35 7.21 22.30 -6.52
C VAL A 35 7.10 21.83 -7.97
N SER A 36 6.72 20.56 -8.15
CA SER A 36 6.48 19.98 -9.48
C SER A 36 5.30 20.65 -10.21
N GLU A 37 5.17 20.43 -11.51
CA GLU A 37 3.99 20.86 -12.29
C GLU A 37 2.76 19.96 -12.04
N ARG A 38 2.99 18.69 -11.71
CA ARG A 38 1.95 17.64 -11.57
C ARG A 38 2.24 16.72 -10.40
N GLY A 39 1.25 15.95 -9.95
CA GLY A 39 1.37 15.00 -8.84
C GLY A 39 1.13 15.65 -7.47
N ARG A 40 1.47 14.96 -6.39
CA ARG A 40 1.25 15.46 -5.02
C ARG A 40 2.10 16.71 -4.74
N ILE A 41 1.55 17.70 -4.05
CA ILE A 41 2.33 18.84 -3.50
C ILE A 41 2.82 18.40 -2.12
N ALA A 42 4.10 18.63 -1.81
CA ALA A 42 4.65 18.32 -0.49
C ALA A 42 3.85 19.03 0.62
N SER A 43 3.55 18.32 1.70
CA SER A 43 2.74 18.84 2.83
C SER A 43 3.33 20.14 3.38
N GLN A 44 4.64 20.21 3.53
CA GLN A 44 5.36 21.41 4.00
C GLN A 44 5.07 22.66 3.16
N VAL A 45 4.91 22.50 1.83
CA VAL A 45 4.58 23.61 0.93
C VAL A 45 3.14 24.05 1.11
N ILE A 46 2.22 23.08 1.29
CA ILE A 46 0.80 23.35 1.57
C ILE A 46 0.67 24.10 2.91
N ASP A 47 1.36 23.63 3.95
CA ASP A 47 1.35 24.24 5.28
C ASP A 47 1.91 25.66 5.23
N ALA A 48 3.07 25.86 4.57
CA ALA A 48 3.67 27.18 4.41
C ALA A 48 2.75 28.15 3.63
N PHE A 49 2.05 27.64 2.61
CA PHE A 49 1.07 28.42 1.87
C PHE A 49 -0.07 28.89 2.77
N PHE A 50 -0.65 28.01 3.60
CA PHE A 50 -1.76 28.37 4.48
C PHE A 50 -1.33 29.24 5.67
N VAL A 51 -0.10 29.10 6.14
CA VAL A 51 0.49 30.05 7.11
C VAL A 51 0.57 31.45 6.50
N ALA A 52 0.94 31.56 5.22
CA ALA A 52 1.00 32.84 4.51
C ALA A 52 -0.38 33.38 4.06
N HIS A 53 -1.37 32.50 3.89
CA HIS A 53 -2.72 32.81 3.39
C HIS A 53 -3.80 32.17 4.29
N PRO A 54 -3.97 32.67 5.52
CA PRO A 54 -4.94 32.12 6.47
C PRO A 54 -6.40 32.27 5.98
N ASP A 55 -6.67 33.24 5.13
CA ASP A 55 -7.95 33.43 4.43
C ASP A 55 -8.24 32.29 3.45
N ALA A 56 -7.22 31.81 2.72
CA ALA A 56 -7.35 30.68 1.83
C ALA A 56 -7.64 29.38 2.59
N LEU A 57 -7.08 29.21 3.80
CA LEU A 57 -7.38 28.09 4.69
C LEU A 57 -8.83 28.15 5.20
N ALA A 58 -9.31 29.33 5.58
CA ALA A 58 -10.67 29.51 6.09
C ALA A 58 -11.73 29.27 5.00
N ALA A 59 -11.42 29.65 3.76
CA ALA A 59 -12.31 29.49 2.61
C ALA A 59 -12.20 28.12 1.92
N ALA A 60 -11.23 27.28 2.28
CA ALA A 60 -11.05 25.97 1.67
C ALA A 60 -12.19 25.03 2.07
N ASP A 61 -12.74 24.34 1.08
CA ASP A 61 -13.73 23.28 1.30
C ASP A 61 -13.13 22.15 2.13
N ARG A 62 -13.99 21.45 2.86
CA ARG A 62 -13.62 20.27 3.65
C ARG A 62 -14.43 19.06 3.22
N ILE A 63 -13.80 17.90 3.30
CA ILE A 63 -14.44 16.60 3.09
C ILE A 63 -14.30 15.76 4.36
N GLU A 64 -15.37 15.04 4.70
CA GLU A 64 -15.36 14.07 5.80
C GLU A 64 -14.93 12.72 5.26
N LEU A 65 -13.80 12.22 5.77
CA LEU A 65 -13.28 10.89 5.47
C LEU A 65 -13.43 10.00 6.70
N VAL A 66 -13.40 8.69 6.50
CA VAL A 66 -13.33 7.73 7.61
C VAL A 66 -11.86 7.50 7.97
N ARG A 67 -11.57 7.46 9.26
CA ARG A 67 -10.29 7.00 9.78
C ARG A 67 -10.42 5.58 10.31
N ALA A 68 -9.70 4.65 9.68
CA ALA A 68 -9.67 3.27 10.13
C ALA A 68 -8.97 3.18 11.50
N VAL A 69 -9.61 2.51 12.45
CA VAL A 69 -9.13 2.31 13.83
C VAL A 69 -9.64 0.98 14.35
N VAL A 70 -8.85 0.28 15.16
CA VAL A 70 -9.28 -1.01 15.72
C VAL A 70 -10.44 -0.80 16.68
N ARG A 71 -11.52 -1.58 16.52
CA ARG A 71 -12.73 -1.48 17.35
C ARG A 71 -12.53 -1.94 18.80
N GLU A 72 -11.67 -2.92 19.01
CA GLU A 72 -11.34 -3.48 20.33
C GLU A 72 -9.85 -3.28 20.62
N PRO A 73 -9.48 -2.18 21.30
CA PRO A 73 -8.11 -1.95 21.71
C PRO A 73 -7.61 -3.10 22.59
N GLY A 74 -6.45 -3.69 22.25
CA GLY A 74 -5.81 -4.71 23.07
C GLY A 74 -6.02 -6.17 22.62
N ASP A 75 -6.55 -6.43 21.42
CA ASP A 75 -6.56 -7.77 20.82
C ASP A 75 -5.14 -8.27 20.43
N GLY A 76 -4.12 -7.42 20.60
CA GLY A 76 -2.71 -7.70 20.28
C GLY A 76 -2.43 -7.78 18.78
N ARG A 77 -3.41 -7.47 17.93
CA ARG A 77 -3.27 -7.51 16.48
C ARG A 77 -2.85 -6.15 15.94
N ALA A 78 -2.32 -6.17 14.72
CA ALA A 78 -1.87 -4.96 14.04
C ALA A 78 -2.99 -3.92 13.87
N THR A 79 -2.59 -2.67 14.03
CA THR A 79 -3.38 -1.46 13.86
C THR A 79 -2.82 -0.63 12.70
N PRO A 80 -3.61 0.30 12.13
CA PRO A 80 -3.07 1.21 11.11
C PRO A 80 -1.88 2.05 11.62
N ASP A 81 -1.84 2.42 12.91
CA ASP A 81 -0.76 3.26 13.44
C ASP A 81 0.60 2.51 13.45
N ASP A 82 0.60 1.18 13.53
CA ASP A 82 1.82 0.37 13.45
C ASP A 82 2.50 0.45 12.08
N TYR A 83 1.76 0.90 11.06
CA TYR A 83 2.22 1.08 9.69
C TYR A 83 2.39 2.54 9.30
N ALA A 84 2.37 3.49 10.26
CA ALA A 84 2.57 4.91 9.96
C ALA A 84 3.93 5.18 9.26
N TRP A 85 4.96 4.38 9.57
CA TRP A 85 6.29 4.45 8.97
C TRP A 85 6.31 4.21 7.46
N GLN A 86 5.28 3.59 6.87
CA GLN A 86 5.25 3.31 5.42
C GLN A 86 5.26 4.59 4.58
N ASP A 87 4.85 5.72 5.15
CA ASP A 87 4.88 7.02 4.47
C ASP A 87 6.26 7.69 4.53
N ASP A 88 7.19 7.13 5.31
CA ASP A 88 8.58 7.54 5.31
C ASP A 88 9.21 7.06 4.00
N PHE A 89 9.30 7.97 3.02
CA PHE A 89 9.84 7.74 1.68
C PHE A 89 11.24 7.10 1.63
N GLY A 90 11.93 6.95 2.77
CA GLY A 90 13.22 6.27 2.87
C GLY A 90 13.11 4.76 2.76
N THR A 91 12.17 4.11 3.46
CA THR A 91 12.20 2.64 3.59
C THR A 91 11.63 1.93 2.36
N LEU A 92 10.46 2.35 1.86
CA LEU A 92 9.80 1.71 0.71
C LEU A 92 9.81 2.57 -0.56
N GLY A 93 10.20 3.84 -0.45
CA GLY A 93 10.07 4.79 -1.55
C GLY A 93 8.63 5.28 -1.77
N PRO A 94 8.42 6.13 -2.78
CA PRO A 94 7.11 6.75 -3.07
C PRO A 94 6.09 5.81 -3.70
N SER A 95 6.50 4.64 -4.17
CA SER A 95 5.60 3.61 -4.70
C SER A 95 6.21 2.25 -4.38
N TYR A 96 5.37 1.31 -3.98
CA TYR A 96 5.82 -0.02 -3.59
C TYR A 96 4.70 -1.03 -3.73
N THR A 97 5.07 -2.31 -3.79
CA THR A 97 4.15 -3.43 -3.62
C THR A 97 4.73 -4.41 -2.60
N LEU A 98 3.93 -4.73 -1.60
CA LEU A 98 4.25 -5.74 -0.59
C LEU A 98 3.32 -6.93 -0.79
N THR A 99 3.87 -8.12 -1.03
CA THR A 99 3.08 -9.34 -1.27
C THR A 99 3.42 -10.37 -0.21
N PHE A 100 2.44 -10.72 0.62
CA PHE A 100 2.55 -11.74 1.65
C PHE A 100 2.11 -13.08 1.05
N VAL A 101 2.95 -14.10 1.17
CA VAL A 101 2.72 -15.42 0.59
C VAL A 101 2.89 -16.49 1.67
N GLN A 102 1.86 -17.30 1.89
CA GLN A 102 1.86 -18.33 2.91
C GLN A 102 2.51 -19.62 2.41
N ALA A 103 3.25 -20.30 3.29
CA ALA A 103 3.75 -21.67 3.12
C ALA A 103 4.74 -21.87 1.95
N LEU A 104 5.28 -20.79 1.38
CA LEU A 104 6.36 -20.82 0.40
C LEU A 104 7.62 -20.18 0.99
N ASP A 105 8.77 -20.78 0.72
CA ASP A 105 10.06 -20.18 1.07
C ASP A 105 10.46 -19.07 0.09
N GLU A 106 11.52 -18.35 0.44
CA GLU A 106 12.06 -17.22 -0.33
C GLU A 106 12.37 -17.59 -1.79
N GLY A 107 12.96 -18.77 -2.03
CA GLY A 107 13.34 -19.20 -3.36
C GLY A 107 12.14 -19.52 -4.25
N GLU A 108 11.14 -20.22 -3.69
CA GLU A 108 9.91 -20.55 -4.43
C GLU A 108 9.05 -19.31 -4.69
N VAL A 109 9.01 -18.34 -3.77
CA VAL A 109 8.37 -17.05 -4.03
C VAL A 109 9.05 -16.33 -5.20
N LEU A 110 10.38 -16.20 -5.18
CA LEU A 110 11.12 -15.58 -6.28
C LEU A 110 10.90 -16.30 -7.62
N HIS A 111 10.88 -17.64 -7.61
CA HIS A 111 10.59 -18.44 -8.79
C HIS A 111 9.20 -18.14 -9.35
N ARG A 112 8.16 -18.12 -8.51
CA ARG A 112 6.77 -17.80 -8.91
C ARG A 112 6.57 -16.35 -9.35
N PHE A 113 7.42 -15.44 -8.88
CA PHE A 113 7.50 -14.07 -9.40
C PHE A 113 8.16 -14.00 -10.80
N GLY A 114 8.79 -15.07 -11.28
CA GLY A 114 9.47 -15.11 -12.58
C GLY A 114 10.94 -14.69 -12.53
N VAL A 115 11.57 -14.79 -11.35
CA VAL A 115 13.03 -14.64 -11.20
C VAL A 115 13.70 -15.95 -11.61
N ALA A 116 14.71 -15.87 -12.47
CA ALA A 116 15.44 -17.06 -12.89
C ALA A 116 16.38 -17.52 -11.75
N PRO A 117 16.53 -18.83 -11.48
CA PRO A 117 17.34 -19.30 -10.35
C PRO A 117 18.79 -18.81 -10.33
N GLN A 118 19.39 -18.58 -11.51
CA GLN A 118 20.75 -18.06 -11.63
C GLN A 118 20.87 -16.55 -11.40
N ASP A 119 19.74 -15.82 -11.39
CA ASP A 119 19.66 -14.37 -11.16
C ASP A 119 19.24 -14.06 -9.71
N VAL A 120 19.18 -15.08 -8.84
CA VAL A 120 18.87 -14.92 -7.42
C VAL A 120 20.14 -14.52 -6.68
N GLU A 121 20.13 -13.33 -6.09
CA GLU A 121 21.26 -12.76 -5.36
C GLU A 121 20.81 -11.83 -4.22
N PRO A 122 21.67 -11.53 -3.23
CA PRO A 122 21.40 -10.49 -2.26
C PRO A 122 21.37 -9.11 -2.92
N LEU A 123 20.27 -8.38 -2.78
CA LEU A 123 20.08 -7.03 -3.30
C LEU A 123 19.97 -6.02 -2.16
N THR A 124 20.48 -4.82 -2.40
CA THR A 124 20.45 -3.67 -1.51
C THR A 124 19.56 -2.56 -2.06
N ASP A 125 19.28 -1.57 -1.23
CA ASP A 125 18.61 -0.33 -1.67
C ASP A 125 19.40 0.42 -2.75
N GLY A 126 20.73 0.28 -2.76
CA GLY A 126 21.58 0.82 -3.81
C GLY A 126 21.28 0.19 -5.17
N ASP A 127 21.14 -1.13 -5.22
CA ASP A 127 20.82 -1.86 -6.45
C ASP A 127 19.43 -1.47 -7.00
N VAL A 128 18.46 -1.29 -6.10
CA VAL A 128 17.15 -0.74 -6.47
C VAL A 128 17.28 0.67 -7.04
N TYR A 129 18.01 1.56 -6.36
CA TYR A 129 18.18 2.94 -6.82
C TYR A 129 18.85 3.02 -8.20
N GLU A 130 19.94 2.27 -8.40
CA GLU A 130 20.61 2.14 -9.69
C GLU A 130 19.64 1.62 -10.76
N ARG A 131 18.78 0.64 -10.40
CA ARG A 131 17.77 0.13 -11.32
C ARG A 131 16.75 1.19 -11.71
N LEU A 132 16.28 2.00 -10.77
CA LEU A 132 15.33 3.09 -11.04
C LEU A 132 15.92 4.14 -11.99
N GLU A 133 17.21 4.45 -11.87
CA GLU A 133 17.88 5.40 -12.77
C GLU A 133 17.90 4.90 -14.22
N VAL A 134 18.21 3.62 -14.44
CA VAL A 134 18.31 3.05 -15.80
C VAL A 134 16.97 2.73 -16.46
N THR A 135 15.89 2.65 -15.68
CA THR A 135 14.54 2.29 -16.15
C THR A 135 13.58 3.47 -16.22
N GLY A 136 14.00 4.67 -15.80
CA GLY A 136 13.13 5.84 -15.76
C GLY A 136 12.14 5.82 -14.59
N GLY A 137 12.52 5.23 -13.47
CA GLY A 137 11.78 5.28 -12.20
C GLY A 137 10.89 4.09 -11.90
N GLN A 138 11.07 2.95 -12.58
CA GLN A 138 10.30 1.71 -12.36
C GLN A 138 11.23 0.55 -12.04
N SER A 139 10.92 -0.28 -11.06
CA SER A 139 11.76 -1.45 -10.77
C SER A 139 11.10 -2.73 -11.22
N ASP A 140 11.89 -3.60 -11.86
CA ASP A 140 11.57 -5.01 -12.11
C ASP A 140 12.33 -5.93 -11.14
N LEU A 141 12.86 -5.39 -10.03
CA LEU A 141 13.46 -6.16 -8.95
C LEU A 141 12.41 -6.49 -7.89
N VAL A 142 12.48 -7.73 -7.39
CA VAL A 142 11.75 -8.18 -6.21
C VAL A 142 12.74 -8.74 -5.20
N MET A 143 12.58 -8.33 -3.94
CA MET A 143 13.30 -8.87 -2.79
C MET A 143 12.32 -9.65 -1.91
N VAL A 144 12.81 -10.57 -1.09
CA VAL A 144 11.97 -11.37 -0.19
C VAL A 144 12.55 -11.40 1.22
N VAL A 145 11.65 -11.50 2.20
CA VAL A 145 11.98 -11.74 3.60
C VAL A 145 11.07 -12.80 4.20
N GLY A 146 11.64 -13.85 4.76
CA GLY A 146 10.92 -14.87 5.53
C GLY A 146 10.50 -14.39 6.91
N LEU A 147 9.21 -14.51 7.24
CA LEU A 147 8.59 -14.13 8.51
C LEU A 147 7.65 -15.25 9.01
N GLY A 148 8.22 -16.25 9.66
CA GLY A 148 7.47 -17.42 10.16
C GLY A 148 6.98 -18.30 8.99
N GLU A 149 5.67 -18.53 8.92
CA GLU A 149 5.06 -19.32 7.82
C GLU A 149 4.78 -18.48 6.56
N TRP A 150 5.13 -17.19 6.57
CA TRP A 150 4.94 -16.29 5.46
C TRP A 150 6.26 -15.80 4.90
N THR A 151 6.32 -15.64 3.59
CA THR A 151 7.38 -14.88 2.90
C THR A 151 6.76 -13.60 2.38
N VAL A 152 7.42 -12.47 2.62
CA VAL A 152 6.98 -11.16 2.12
C VAL A 152 7.89 -10.76 0.97
N ALA A 153 7.32 -10.66 -0.23
CA ALA A 153 7.96 -10.06 -1.38
C ALA A 153 7.82 -8.53 -1.36
N VAL A 154 8.90 -7.84 -1.68
CA VAL A 154 9.07 -6.40 -1.59
C VAL A 154 9.50 -5.87 -2.95
N GLU A 155 8.61 -5.13 -3.58
CA GLU A 155 8.86 -4.44 -4.84
C GLU A 155 8.87 -2.93 -4.60
N LYS A 156 10.05 -2.31 -4.63
CA LYS A 156 10.18 -0.85 -4.56
C LYS A 156 10.00 -0.26 -5.95
N SER A 157 8.98 0.57 -6.16
CA SER A 157 8.50 1.05 -7.48
C SER A 157 8.16 -0.06 -8.49
N GLY A 158 7.76 -1.24 -8.00
CA GLY A 158 7.23 -2.35 -8.80
C GLY A 158 5.76 -2.65 -8.44
N TRP A 159 5.10 -3.47 -9.25
CA TRP A 159 3.67 -3.79 -9.14
C TRP A 159 3.30 -5.19 -9.62
N GLN A 160 4.26 -6.08 -9.83
CA GLN A 160 3.99 -7.43 -10.32
C GLN A 160 3.11 -8.20 -9.33
N GLY A 161 3.35 -8.05 -8.02
CA GLY A 161 2.66 -8.76 -6.96
C GLY A 161 1.17 -8.49 -6.83
N VAL A 162 0.68 -7.35 -7.35
CA VAL A 162 -0.77 -7.05 -7.39
C VAL A 162 -1.48 -7.54 -8.65
N HIS A 163 -0.75 -8.07 -9.63
CA HIS A 163 -1.39 -8.66 -10.80
C HIS A 163 -2.16 -9.93 -10.41
N PRO A 164 -3.41 -10.10 -10.91
CA PRO A 164 -4.20 -11.29 -10.62
C PRO A 164 -3.46 -12.59 -10.95
N GLU A 165 -2.70 -12.64 -12.04
CA GLU A 165 -1.97 -13.82 -12.50
C GLU A 165 -0.87 -14.22 -11.51
N THR A 166 -0.14 -13.23 -11.00
CA THR A 166 0.87 -13.44 -9.95
C THR A 166 0.22 -13.90 -8.65
N LEU A 167 -0.89 -13.30 -8.22
CA LEU A 167 -1.57 -13.75 -7.00
C LEU A 167 -2.16 -15.15 -7.14
N ARG A 168 -2.68 -15.53 -8.30
CA ARG A 168 -3.14 -16.90 -8.57
C ARG A 168 -1.97 -17.88 -8.52
N GLU A 169 -0.85 -17.54 -9.13
CA GLU A 169 0.34 -18.39 -9.09
C GLU A 169 0.91 -18.53 -7.66
N LEU A 170 0.99 -17.44 -6.90
CA LEU A 170 1.51 -17.48 -5.53
C LEU A 170 0.59 -18.22 -4.56
N SER A 171 -0.72 -18.22 -4.81
CA SER A 171 -1.71 -18.88 -3.95
C SER A 171 -2.15 -20.27 -4.41
N ARG A 172 -1.69 -20.77 -5.56
CA ARG A 172 -2.07 -22.12 -6.02
C ARG A 172 -1.61 -23.20 -5.04
N ASP A 173 -2.13 -24.42 -5.23
CA ASP A 173 -1.80 -25.60 -4.41
C ASP A 173 -2.28 -25.46 -2.95
N GLY A 174 -3.41 -24.78 -2.72
CA GLY A 174 -4.00 -24.57 -1.40
C GLY A 174 -3.36 -23.46 -0.55
N GLY A 175 -2.47 -22.65 -1.13
CA GLY A 175 -1.81 -21.53 -0.46
C GLY A 175 -2.67 -20.26 -0.36
N GLN A 176 -2.11 -19.24 0.30
CA GLN A 176 -2.70 -17.90 0.40
C GLN A 176 -1.68 -16.84 -0.03
N ALA A 177 -2.14 -15.83 -0.76
CA ALA A 177 -1.33 -14.68 -1.11
C ALA A 177 -2.16 -13.39 -1.03
N MET A 178 -1.55 -12.31 -0.56
CA MET A 178 -2.18 -11.00 -0.58
C MET A 178 -1.17 -9.90 -0.85
N ALA A 179 -1.59 -8.88 -1.58
CA ALA A 179 -0.72 -7.79 -1.96
C ALA A 179 -1.32 -6.44 -1.60
N VAL A 180 -0.46 -5.54 -1.12
CA VAL A 180 -0.75 -4.12 -0.86
C VAL A 180 0.17 -3.30 -1.74
N SER A 181 -0.38 -2.52 -2.66
CA SER A 181 0.37 -1.66 -3.56
C SER A 181 0.02 -0.19 -3.35
N ARG A 182 1.07 0.60 -3.15
CA ARG A 182 1.07 2.06 -3.22
C ARG A 182 1.57 2.49 -4.61
N GLN A 183 0.77 3.26 -5.34
CA GLN A 183 1.15 3.84 -6.62
C GLN A 183 0.79 5.32 -6.65
N ASP A 184 1.75 6.21 -6.41
CA ASP A 184 1.50 7.66 -6.36
C ASP A 184 1.14 8.26 -7.74
N TYR A 185 1.35 7.49 -8.82
CA TYR A 185 1.03 7.86 -10.20
C TYR A 185 -0.10 7.02 -10.82
N ALA A 186 -0.65 6.06 -10.07
CA ALA A 186 -1.73 5.20 -10.52
C ALA A 186 -2.72 4.97 -9.37
N ARG A 187 -3.39 3.82 -9.32
CA ARG A 187 -4.32 3.47 -8.25
C ARG A 187 -3.63 2.55 -7.24
N HIS A 188 -3.84 2.83 -5.96
CA HIS A 188 -3.54 1.87 -4.90
C HIS A 188 -4.37 0.59 -5.08
N ARG A 189 -3.83 -0.54 -4.63
CA ARG A 189 -4.52 -1.83 -4.74
C ARG A 189 -4.27 -2.68 -3.51
N PHE A 190 -5.34 -3.27 -2.98
CA PHE A 190 -5.29 -4.43 -2.11
C PHE A 190 -5.90 -5.60 -2.87
N ALA A 191 -5.30 -6.78 -2.77
CA ALA A 191 -5.88 -8.00 -3.31
C ALA A 191 -5.53 -9.21 -2.44
N TYR A 192 -6.46 -10.14 -2.32
CA TYR A 192 -6.32 -11.37 -1.57
C TYR A 192 -6.74 -12.55 -2.45
N ALA A 193 -5.89 -13.56 -2.50
CA ALA A 193 -6.08 -14.79 -3.24
C ALA A 193 -5.82 -16.02 -2.37
N ALA A 194 -6.60 -17.06 -2.62
CA ALA A 194 -6.44 -18.36 -1.98
C ALA A 194 -6.69 -19.45 -3.02
N ASP A 195 -5.89 -20.51 -2.99
CA ASP A 195 -5.98 -21.66 -3.89
C ASP A 195 -6.13 -21.28 -5.37
N GLY A 196 -5.28 -20.35 -5.83
CA GLY A 196 -5.26 -19.90 -7.21
C GLY A 196 -6.46 -19.06 -7.65
N GLN A 197 -7.27 -18.55 -6.71
CA GLN A 197 -8.41 -17.68 -7.00
C GLN A 197 -8.28 -16.35 -6.26
N VAL A 198 -8.41 -15.24 -6.99
CA VAL A 198 -8.52 -13.91 -6.39
C VAL A 198 -9.93 -13.76 -5.81
N LEU A 199 -10.04 -13.88 -4.49
CA LEU A 199 -11.32 -13.82 -3.79
C LEU A 199 -11.84 -12.40 -3.71
N THR A 200 -10.99 -11.46 -3.30
CA THR A 200 -11.37 -10.06 -3.17
C THR A 200 -10.21 -9.12 -3.51
N SER A 201 -10.54 -7.98 -4.09
CA SER A 201 -9.58 -6.91 -4.41
C SER A 201 -10.31 -5.58 -4.48
N PHE A 202 -9.63 -4.51 -4.09
CA PHE A 202 -10.20 -3.16 -4.02
C PHE A 202 -9.10 -2.09 -4.03
N ASN A 203 -9.49 -0.84 -4.29
CA ASN A 203 -8.64 0.30 -3.96
C ASN A 203 -8.74 0.54 -2.43
N PRO A 204 -7.64 0.50 -1.65
CA PRO A 204 -7.65 0.79 -0.22
C PRO A 204 -8.36 2.09 0.17
N GLU A 205 -8.33 3.10 -0.70
CA GLU A 205 -9.03 4.37 -0.49
C GLU A 205 -10.56 4.20 -0.49
N PHE A 206 -11.09 3.19 -1.18
CA PHE A 206 -12.51 2.88 -1.32
C PHE A 206 -12.78 1.38 -1.08
N PRO A 207 -12.65 0.89 0.17
CA PRO A 207 -12.73 -0.54 0.47
C PRO A 207 -14.13 -1.15 0.28
N GLY A 208 -15.18 -0.34 0.11
CA GLY A 208 -16.51 -0.81 -0.28
C GLY A 208 -16.58 -1.29 -1.74
N ASN A 209 -15.73 -0.74 -2.62
CA ASN A 209 -15.72 -1.02 -4.05
C ASN A 209 -14.82 -2.22 -4.37
N ARG A 210 -15.39 -3.42 -4.23
CA ARG A 210 -14.67 -4.71 -4.28
C ARG A 210 -15.02 -5.55 -5.50
N GLU A 211 -14.01 -6.26 -5.99
CA GLU A 211 -14.07 -7.19 -7.12
C GLU A 211 -13.47 -8.54 -6.70
N GLY A 212 -13.82 -9.63 -7.41
CA GLY A 212 -13.31 -10.98 -7.15
C GLY A 212 -14.43 -12.02 -7.12
N VAL A 213 -14.07 -13.29 -6.91
CA VAL A 213 -15.06 -14.38 -6.87
C VAL A 213 -15.86 -14.44 -5.56
N ASP A 214 -15.32 -13.85 -4.49
CA ASP A 214 -15.98 -13.66 -3.19
C ASP A 214 -15.63 -12.27 -2.62
N PRO A 215 -16.22 -11.18 -3.15
CA PRO A 215 -15.88 -9.82 -2.74
C PRO A 215 -16.03 -9.56 -1.23
N GLY A 216 -16.95 -10.29 -0.58
CA GLY A 216 -17.28 -10.21 0.85
C GLY A 216 -16.32 -10.95 1.78
N HIS A 217 -15.33 -11.68 1.25
CA HIS A 217 -14.47 -12.58 2.01
C HIS A 217 -13.83 -11.94 3.26
N LEU A 218 -13.47 -10.65 3.17
CA LEU A 218 -12.73 -9.92 4.21
C LEU A 218 -13.60 -9.00 5.07
N ASP A 219 -14.94 -9.09 4.97
CA ASP A 219 -15.90 -8.27 5.70
C ASP A 219 -15.62 -8.19 7.21
N GLY A 220 -15.35 -9.33 7.85
CA GLY A 220 -15.07 -9.39 9.29
C GLY A 220 -13.79 -8.65 9.67
N HIS A 221 -12.76 -8.74 8.82
CA HIS A 221 -11.49 -8.04 9.05
C HIS A 221 -11.63 -6.52 8.86
N LEU A 222 -12.38 -6.08 7.84
CA LEU A 222 -12.68 -4.67 7.60
C LEU A 222 -13.48 -4.07 8.77
N ARG A 223 -14.54 -4.73 9.21
CA ARG A 223 -15.34 -4.27 10.37
C ARG A 223 -14.48 -4.12 11.62
N ALA A 224 -13.57 -5.06 11.85
CA ALA A 224 -12.68 -5.00 13.00
C ALA A 224 -11.65 -3.84 12.94
N LEU A 225 -11.39 -3.28 11.76
CA LEU A 225 -10.64 -2.03 11.53
C LEU A 225 -11.54 -0.78 11.53
N GLY A 226 -12.80 -0.90 11.95
CA GLY A 226 -13.74 0.23 11.98
C GLY A 226 -14.28 0.62 10.60
N ILE A 227 -13.95 -0.14 9.55
CA ILE A 227 -14.39 0.11 8.17
C ILE A 227 -15.71 -0.62 7.95
N ASP A 228 -16.74 0.10 7.48
CA ASP A 228 -17.99 -0.52 7.05
C ASP A 228 -17.85 -1.03 5.60
N PRO A 229 -17.86 -2.36 5.37
CA PRO A 229 -17.70 -2.92 4.04
C PRO A 229 -18.86 -2.64 3.07
N ALA A 230 -20.00 -2.13 3.57
CA ALA A 230 -21.16 -1.76 2.75
C ALA A 230 -21.21 -0.26 2.41
N ALA A 231 -20.38 0.56 3.06
CA ALA A 231 -20.33 2.00 2.82
C ALA A 231 -19.39 2.34 1.65
N ASP A 232 -19.75 3.34 0.86
CA ASP A 232 -18.88 3.96 -0.16
C ASP A 232 -18.07 5.12 0.46
N ASP A 233 -17.51 4.86 1.65
CA ASP A 233 -16.70 5.83 2.39
C ASP A 233 -15.24 5.78 1.90
N GLN A 234 -14.61 6.96 1.87
CA GLN A 234 -13.18 7.10 1.64
C GLN A 234 -12.40 6.96 2.95
N ILE A 235 -11.24 6.28 2.92
CA ILE A 235 -10.38 6.08 4.10
C ILE A 235 -9.16 7.01 4.06
N ASP A 236 -8.98 7.84 5.09
CA ASP A 236 -7.87 8.81 5.14
C ASP A 236 -6.49 8.15 5.35
N ASN A 237 -6.44 7.10 6.17
CA ASN A 237 -5.26 6.28 6.46
C ASN A 237 -5.29 4.94 5.71
N HIS A 238 -5.75 4.94 4.46
CA HIS A 238 -6.02 3.74 3.67
C HIS A 238 -4.83 2.79 3.50
N LEU A 239 -3.61 3.29 3.26
CA LEU A 239 -2.42 2.45 3.10
C LEU A 239 -2.01 1.77 4.42
N PRO A 240 -1.84 2.49 5.54
CA PRO A 240 -1.64 1.85 6.83
C PRO A 240 -2.77 0.87 7.21
N ALA A 241 -4.02 1.19 6.89
CA ALA A 241 -5.15 0.29 7.11
C ALA A 241 -5.08 -1.00 6.28
N ALA A 242 -4.65 -0.92 5.02
CA ALA A 242 -4.45 -2.08 4.16
C ALA A 242 -3.31 -2.99 4.64
N LEU A 243 -2.21 -2.41 5.16
CA LEU A 243 -1.11 -3.18 5.75
C LEU A 243 -1.50 -3.82 7.09
N ALA A 244 -2.27 -3.10 7.91
CA ALA A 244 -2.86 -3.67 9.13
C ALA A 244 -3.82 -4.81 8.80
N LEU A 245 -4.63 -4.68 7.74
CA LEU A 245 -5.48 -5.75 7.24
C LEU A 245 -4.66 -6.98 6.84
N ALA A 246 -3.59 -6.80 6.06
CA ALA A 246 -2.71 -7.91 5.67
C ALA A 246 -2.13 -8.64 6.89
N SER A 247 -1.63 -7.87 7.86
CA SER A 247 -1.05 -8.40 9.10
C SER A 247 -2.07 -9.12 10.00
N ARG A 248 -3.32 -8.67 9.98
CA ARG A 248 -4.42 -9.33 10.72
C ARG A 248 -4.87 -10.63 10.08
N ILE A 249 -4.65 -10.80 8.78
CA ILE A 249 -4.93 -12.05 8.05
C ILE A 249 -3.75 -13.02 8.22
N SER A 250 -2.51 -12.54 8.02
CA SER A 250 -1.32 -13.38 8.07
C SER A 250 -0.82 -13.69 9.48
N GLY A 251 -1.13 -12.83 10.46
CA GLY A 251 -0.52 -12.86 11.78
C GLY A 251 0.92 -12.34 11.81
N VAL A 252 1.42 -11.82 10.69
CA VAL A 252 2.80 -11.34 10.52
C VAL A 252 2.84 -9.82 10.53
N MET A 253 3.83 -9.28 11.22
CA MET A 253 4.06 -7.84 11.31
C MET A 253 5.37 -7.45 10.62
N LEU A 254 5.26 -6.89 9.41
CA LEU A 254 6.40 -6.28 8.73
C LEU A 254 6.79 -4.96 9.42
N THR A 255 8.08 -4.73 9.59
CA THR A 255 8.64 -3.52 10.23
C THR A 255 9.84 -3.03 9.43
N PRO A 256 10.30 -1.77 9.58
CA PRO A 256 11.47 -1.26 8.86
C PRO A 256 12.72 -2.13 9.05
N ALA A 257 12.95 -2.64 10.26
CA ALA A 257 14.09 -3.51 10.56
C ALA A 257 14.14 -4.81 9.71
N HIS A 258 13.00 -5.33 9.26
CA HIS A 258 12.96 -6.49 8.37
C HIS A 258 13.38 -6.16 6.93
N LEU A 259 13.45 -4.87 6.60
CA LEU A 259 13.80 -4.35 5.28
C LEU A 259 15.23 -3.78 5.25
N GLU A 260 15.96 -3.89 6.37
CA GLU A 260 17.33 -3.40 6.49
C GLU A 260 18.34 -4.43 5.97
N GLY A 261 19.33 -3.94 5.22
CA GLY A 261 20.44 -4.75 4.72
C GLY A 261 20.12 -5.46 3.41
N PRO A 262 21.05 -6.30 2.92
CA PRO A 262 20.83 -7.08 1.72
C PRO A 262 19.72 -8.12 1.94
N LEU A 263 18.71 -8.12 1.08
CA LEU A 263 17.65 -9.13 1.04
C LEU A 263 17.85 -10.03 -0.16
N LEU A 264 17.50 -11.32 -0.05
CA LEU A 264 17.50 -12.19 -1.22
C LEU A 264 16.51 -11.66 -2.25
N GLY A 265 16.88 -11.61 -3.52
CA GLY A 265 16.03 -11.08 -4.56
C GLY A 265 16.52 -11.40 -5.96
N GLY A 266 15.93 -10.76 -6.95
CA GLY A 266 16.39 -10.83 -8.33
C GLY A 266 15.46 -10.10 -9.29
N ARG A 267 15.83 -10.13 -10.57
CA ARG A 267 15.06 -9.47 -11.63
C ARG A 267 13.93 -10.36 -12.14
N ILE A 268 12.72 -9.79 -12.19
CA ILE A 268 11.56 -10.39 -12.83
C ILE A 268 11.79 -10.34 -14.35
N THR A 269 12.15 -11.48 -14.95
CA THR A 269 12.47 -11.55 -16.39
C THR A 269 11.40 -12.25 -17.20
N THR A 270 10.54 -13.03 -16.54
CA THR A 270 9.41 -13.71 -17.15
C THR A 270 8.14 -13.34 -16.38
N PRO A 271 7.61 -12.12 -16.56
CA PRO A 271 6.34 -11.78 -15.93
C PRO A 271 5.26 -12.74 -16.45
N LEU A 272 4.40 -13.23 -15.56
CA LEU A 272 3.24 -14.02 -15.97
C LEU A 272 2.40 -13.16 -16.93
N ALA A 273 2.02 -13.75 -18.06
CA ALA A 273 1.34 -13.02 -19.13
C ALA A 273 0.00 -12.45 -18.65
N ILE A 274 -0.19 -11.14 -18.85
CA ILE A 274 -1.45 -10.39 -18.62
C ILE A 274 -2.44 -10.68 -19.77
#